data_AF-A0A969S7Y2-F1
#
_entry.id   AF-A0A969S7Y2-F1
#
_cell.length_a   1.000
_cell.length_b   1.000
_cell.length_c   1.000
_cell.angle_alpha   90.00
_cell.angle_beta   90.00
_cell.angle_gamma   90.00
#
_symmetry.space_group_name_H-M   'P 1'
#
loop_
_entity.id
_entity.type
_entity.pdbx_description
1 polymer ?
#
loop_
_entity_poly.entity_id
_entity_poly.type
_entity_poly.pdbx_seq_one_letter_code
_entity_poly.pdbx_strand_id
1 'polypeptide(L)'
;MISKKLNHKLLSSLFIFASIPTLIAATAINSQAQTWDYSADGVGDDLGVWQGNHRNSFDMLGMGIKDDGKNVYVGILSKLNHTGLNIDRVGTWDVENNNIGYGDFFFDFTGGGNFRDNVKHGNVLGVKFLWGNDSDPYIGTGVYDNIQAIGVQDKNAGYGNIGRYYNSVNYYGRGDNVSFGDLAWNDNYWGDYRDSTYGYGREFTPNILTGGNRVGDVSFLNYSALYEQGFSLDSFSSTENSYLFGFQISRDLLPSGDFVASFFQECLNDGMALLGNLNPFDPPTDPPPVDDDNSGDPPPVDDDGDDNTFDVPPFDNDTSTPQSVPEPSGLLGLMGVGWLASRLKKKAS
;
A
#
# COMPACT_ATOMS: atom_id res chain seq x y z
N MET A 1 -3.45 -78.92 -5.98
CA MET A 1 -4.87 -79.14 -5.64
C MET A 1 -5.58 -77.80 -5.58
N ILE A 2 -6.50 -77.59 -6.53
CA ILE A 2 -7.73 -76.78 -6.49
C ILE A 2 -7.60 -75.27 -6.20
N SER A 3 -7.78 -74.49 -7.27
CA SER A 3 -8.10 -73.06 -7.28
C SER A 3 -9.51 -72.79 -6.75
N LYS A 4 -9.74 -71.64 -6.10
CA LYS A 4 -11.07 -71.04 -5.99
C LYS A 4 -11.02 -69.56 -6.38
N LYS A 5 -11.58 -69.27 -7.55
CA LYS A 5 -11.99 -67.94 -8.01
C LYS A 5 -13.17 -67.45 -7.15
N LEU A 6 -13.15 -66.19 -6.73
CA LEU A 6 -14.35 -65.49 -6.27
C LEU A 6 -14.61 -64.30 -7.20
N ASN A 7 -15.67 -64.42 -7.99
CA ASN A 7 -16.24 -63.35 -8.80
C ASN A 7 -17.23 -62.56 -7.94
N HIS A 8 -16.99 -61.27 -7.73
CA HIS A 8 -18.04 -60.35 -7.29
C HIS A 8 -18.37 -59.37 -8.42
N LYS A 9 -19.58 -59.52 -8.94
CA LYS A 9 -20.25 -58.61 -9.85
C LYS A 9 -20.48 -57.28 -9.13
N LEU A 10 -19.87 -56.20 -9.61
CA LEU A 10 -20.30 -54.85 -9.25
C LEU A 10 -21.56 -54.52 -10.07
N LEU A 11 -22.64 -54.19 -9.37
CA LEU A 11 -23.84 -53.60 -9.96
C LEU A 11 -23.57 -52.13 -10.30
N SER A 12 -23.74 -51.78 -11.57
CA SER A 12 -23.70 -50.42 -12.09
C SER A 12 -25.05 -49.74 -11.81
N SER A 13 -25.08 -48.81 -10.86
CA SER A 13 -26.24 -47.94 -10.62
C SER A 13 -26.05 -46.63 -11.38
N LEU A 14 -26.80 -46.46 -12.47
CA LEU A 14 -26.84 -45.26 -13.30
C LEU A 14 -27.78 -44.24 -12.64
N PHE A 15 -27.24 -43.16 -12.06
CA PHE A 15 -28.01 -42.00 -11.61
C PHE A 15 -28.16 -41.00 -12.76
N ILE A 16 -29.39 -40.81 -13.24
CA ILE A 16 -29.74 -39.75 -14.19
C ILE A 16 -30.08 -38.50 -13.36
N PHE A 17 -29.15 -37.54 -13.30
CA PHE A 17 -29.44 -36.21 -12.77
C PHE A 17 -30.09 -35.35 -13.86
N ALA A 18 -31.35 -35.00 -13.65
CA ALA A 18 -32.02 -33.96 -14.43
C ALA A 18 -31.49 -32.59 -13.96
N SER A 19 -30.70 -31.93 -14.80
CA SER A 19 -30.22 -30.56 -14.58
C SER A 19 -31.34 -29.56 -14.85
N ILE A 20 -31.87 -28.93 -13.80
CA ILE A 20 -32.73 -27.76 -13.90
C ILE A 20 -31.80 -26.54 -14.10
N PRO A 21 -31.92 -25.77 -15.19
CA PRO A 21 -31.19 -24.51 -15.32
C PRO A 21 -31.81 -23.50 -14.36
N THR A 22 -31.15 -23.28 -13.22
CA THR A 22 -31.48 -22.18 -12.31
C THR A 22 -31.01 -20.89 -12.97
N LEU A 23 -31.95 -20.04 -13.38
CA LEU A 23 -31.68 -18.68 -13.83
C LEU A 23 -31.19 -17.88 -12.61
N ILE A 24 -29.88 -17.72 -12.45
CA ILE A 24 -29.31 -16.85 -11.42
C ILE A 24 -29.45 -15.43 -11.95
N ALA A 25 -30.43 -14.68 -11.43
CA ALA A 25 -30.44 -13.24 -11.59
C ALA A 25 -29.20 -12.69 -10.89
N ALA A 26 -28.26 -12.13 -11.65
CA ALA A 26 -27.13 -11.40 -11.10
C ALA A 26 -27.68 -10.15 -10.40
N THR A 27 -27.86 -10.22 -9.08
CA THR A 27 -28.00 -9.02 -8.26
C THR A 27 -26.68 -8.29 -8.33
N ALA A 28 -26.65 -7.14 -9.00
CA ALA A 28 -25.55 -6.19 -8.89
C ALA A 28 -25.27 -5.95 -7.40
N ILE A 29 -24.11 -6.40 -6.93
CA ILE A 29 -23.67 -6.11 -5.57
C ILE A 29 -23.27 -4.65 -5.63
N ASN A 30 -24.12 -3.78 -5.09
CA ASN A 30 -23.79 -2.37 -4.96
C ASN A 30 -22.54 -2.30 -4.08
N SER A 31 -21.37 -2.07 -4.67
CA SER A 31 -20.10 -1.99 -3.96
C SER A 31 -20.19 -0.77 -3.03
N GLN A 32 -20.64 -0.99 -1.80
CA GLN A 32 -20.63 0.08 -0.82
C GLN A 32 -19.17 0.51 -0.64
N ALA A 33 -18.92 1.80 -0.88
CA ALA A 33 -17.66 2.42 -0.52
C ALA A 33 -17.34 2.07 0.94
N GLN A 34 -16.20 1.44 1.16
CA GLN A 34 -15.72 1.11 2.49
C GLN A 34 -15.37 2.41 3.22
N THR A 35 -15.55 2.41 4.53
CA THR A 35 -14.92 3.41 5.40
C THR A 35 -13.42 3.13 5.46
N TRP A 36 -12.63 4.13 5.85
CA TRP A 36 -11.21 3.92 6.11
C TRP A 36 -11.00 2.84 7.18
N ASP A 37 -10.16 1.86 6.87
CA ASP A 37 -9.57 0.93 7.80
C ASP A 37 -8.20 1.45 8.23
N TYR A 38 -7.89 1.42 9.53
CA TYR A 38 -6.71 2.06 10.09
C TYR A 38 -5.90 1.07 10.93
N SER A 39 -4.59 1.16 10.78
CA SER A 39 -3.62 0.52 11.65
C SER A 39 -2.69 1.56 12.25
N ALA A 40 -2.46 1.49 13.56
CA ALA A 40 -1.62 2.42 14.31
C ALA A 40 -0.42 1.70 14.88
N ASP A 41 0.75 2.33 14.82
CA ASP A 41 1.96 1.77 15.40
C ASP A 41 2.19 2.20 16.85
N GLY A 42 3.21 1.58 17.46
CA GLY A 42 3.87 2.12 18.64
C GLY A 42 4.31 3.57 18.42
N VAL A 43 4.31 4.37 19.49
CA VAL A 43 4.87 5.72 19.44
C VAL A 43 6.25 5.69 20.08
N GLY A 44 7.28 6.09 19.34
CA GLY A 44 8.65 6.24 19.84
C GLY A 44 9.43 4.94 19.96
N ASP A 45 8.97 3.87 19.30
CA ASP A 45 9.75 2.66 19.07
C ASP A 45 10.66 2.76 17.85
N ASP A 46 10.55 3.84 17.06
CA ASP A 46 11.53 4.14 16.03
C ASP A 46 12.96 4.21 16.60
N LEU A 47 13.89 3.81 15.73
CA LEU A 47 15.31 3.98 16.00
C LEU A 47 15.83 5.12 15.15
N GLY A 48 15.94 6.29 15.77
CA GLY A 48 16.66 7.41 15.17
C GLY A 48 18.09 7.06 14.79
N VAL A 49 18.66 7.86 13.89
CA VAL A 49 20.07 7.83 13.51
C VAL A 49 20.95 8.00 14.77
N TRP A 50 21.89 7.07 15.00
CA TRP A 50 22.77 6.98 16.20
C TRP A 50 23.52 8.28 16.54
N GLN A 51 23.71 9.16 15.55
CA GLN A 51 24.36 10.46 15.71
C GLN A 51 23.49 11.56 15.11
N GLY A 52 22.71 12.24 15.95
CA GLY A 52 21.93 13.41 15.55
C GLY A 52 20.79 13.71 16.51
N ASN A 53 20.27 14.93 16.45
CA ASN A 53 19.02 15.32 17.13
C ASN A 53 17.76 14.74 16.46
N HIS A 54 17.90 13.76 15.56
CA HIS A 54 16.82 13.11 14.81
C HIS A 54 16.17 11.96 15.59
N ARG A 55 16.08 12.12 16.92
CA ARG A 55 15.34 11.18 17.75
C ARG A 55 13.87 11.27 17.34
N ASN A 56 13.26 10.13 17.00
CA ASN A 56 11.85 10.07 16.70
C ASN A 56 11.47 10.74 15.38
N SER A 57 12.43 10.93 14.48
CA SER A 57 12.16 11.43 13.14
C SER A 57 11.70 10.35 12.18
N PHE A 58 11.85 9.07 12.53
CA PHE A 58 11.52 7.93 11.66
C PHE A 58 10.21 7.25 12.03
N ASP A 59 9.64 7.59 13.19
CA ASP A 59 8.35 7.13 13.71
C ASP A 59 7.27 7.10 12.60
N MET A 60 6.79 5.90 12.30
CA MET A 60 5.58 5.67 11.52
C MET A 60 4.44 5.56 12.52
N LEU A 61 3.50 6.51 12.46
CA LEU A 61 2.45 6.63 13.47
C LEU A 61 1.20 5.84 13.08
N GLY A 62 1.03 5.59 11.78
CA GLY A 62 -0.04 4.75 11.30
C GLY A 62 -0.23 4.78 9.80
N MET A 63 -1.17 3.96 9.37
CA MET A 63 -1.56 3.76 7.99
C MET A 63 -3.08 3.59 7.94
N GLY A 64 -3.69 3.99 6.83
CA GLY A 64 -5.08 3.65 6.54
C GLY A 64 -5.28 3.32 5.08
N ILE A 65 -6.30 2.51 4.82
CA ILE A 65 -6.72 2.10 3.47
C ILE A 65 -8.23 2.28 3.32
N LYS A 66 -8.66 2.75 2.15
CA LYS A 66 -10.07 2.91 1.78
C LYS A 66 -10.30 2.43 0.35
N ASP A 67 -11.36 1.66 0.14
CA ASP A 67 -11.88 1.28 -1.18
C ASP A 67 -13.21 2.00 -1.44
N ASP A 68 -13.29 2.87 -2.46
CA ASP A 68 -14.54 3.54 -2.84
C ASP A 68 -15.32 2.84 -3.97
N GLY A 69 -14.86 1.64 -4.38
CA GLY A 69 -15.37 0.88 -5.50
C GLY A 69 -14.72 1.23 -6.85
N LYS A 70 -14.05 2.38 -6.96
CA LYS A 70 -13.33 2.80 -8.17
C LYS A 70 -11.81 2.88 -7.94
N ASN A 71 -11.40 3.35 -6.77
CA ASN A 71 -10.02 3.51 -6.38
C ASN A 71 -9.79 2.92 -4.99
N VAL A 72 -8.56 2.47 -4.77
CA VAL A 72 -8.02 2.24 -3.43
C VAL A 72 -7.11 3.39 -3.07
N TYR A 73 -7.38 4.00 -1.92
CA TYR A 73 -6.59 5.07 -1.33
C TYR A 73 -5.80 4.50 -0.17
N VAL A 74 -4.53 4.90 -0.07
CA VAL A 74 -3.64 4.58 1.04
C VAL A 74 -3.16 5.89 1.64
N GLY A 75 -3.30 6.05 2.94
CA GLY A 75 -2.76 7.17 3.70
C GLY A 75 -1.73 6.68 4.72
N ILE A 76 -0.61 7.38 4.84
CA ILE A 76 0.52 7.08 5.72
C ILE A 76 0.77 8.31 6.58
N LEU A 77 0.79 8.10 7.89
CA LEU A 77 1.11 9.11 8.89
C LEU A 77 2.49 8.80 9.47
N SER A 78 3.45 9.71 9.32
CA SER A 78 4.82 9.50 9.79
C SER A 78 5.49 10.81 10.18
N LYS A 79 6.49 10.77 11.07
CA LYS A 79 7.31 11.93 11.42
C LYS A 79 8.39 12.24 10.38
N LEU A 80 8.71 11.28 9.52
CA LEU A 80 9.56 11.51 8.37
C LEU A 80 8.75 12.17 7.25
N ASN A 81 9.34 13.13 6.54
CA ASN A 81 8.68 13.74 5.39
C ASN A 81 8.73 12.76 4.21
N HIS A 82 7.73 12.73 3.33
CA HIS A 82 7.71 11.89 2.12
C HIS A 82 8.95 12.02 1.20
N THR A 83 9.72 13.10 1.33
CA THR A 83 11.00 13.33 0.64
C THR A 83 12.22 12.71 1.36
N GLY A 84 12.01 12.03 2.48
CA GLY A 84 13.05 11.45 3.32
C GLY A 84 13.81 12.47 4.16
N LEU A 85 14.94 12.03 4.70
CA LEU A 85 15.90 12.84 5.44
C LEU A 85 17.18 12.95 4.63
N ASN A 86 17.53 14.17 4.21
CA ASN A 86 18.81 14.42 3.54
C ASN A 86 19.95 14.32 4.56
N ILE A 87 20.75 13.27 4.44
CA ILE A 87 21.88 12.96 5.32
C ILE A 87 22.89 12.12 4.54
N ASP A 88 24.15 12.51 4.56
CA ASP A 88 25.23 11.80 3.85
C ASP A 88 25.78 10.61 4.65
N ARG A 89 25.77 10.70 5.99
CA ARG A 89 26.38 9.70 6.87
C ARG A 89 25.66 9.55 8.20
N VAL A 90 25.64 8.31 8.71
CA VAL A 90 25.18 7.94 10.06
C VAL A 90 26.35 7.34 10.84
N GLY A 91 26.96 8.15 11.70
CA GLY A 91 28.17 7.70 12.40
C GLY A 91 29.33 7.48 11.44
N THR A 92 29.76 6.22 11.31
CA THR A 92 30.82 5.83 10.38
C THR A 92 30.28 5.24 9.08
N TRP A 93 28.97 5.10 8.95
CA TRP A 93 28.30 4.51 7.81
C TRP A 93 27.88 5.59 6.82
N ASP A 94 28.09 5.34 5.54
CA ASP A 94 27.62 6.22 4.48
C ASP A 94 26.14 5.86 4.18
N VAL A 95 25.39 6.85 3.69
CA VAL A 95 23.99 6.71 3.28
C VAL A 95 23.94 6.81 1.75
N GLU A 96 23.32 5.83 1.10
CA GLU A 96 23.19 5.84 -0.36
C GLU A 96 22.39 7.07 -0.78
N ASN A 97 22.81 7.72 -1.88
CA ASN A 97 22.15 8.90 -2.43
C ASN A 97 22.00 10.12 -1.49
N ASN A 98 22.67 10.11 -0.33
CA ASN A 98 22.57 11.11 0.74
C ASN A 98 21.12 11.33 1.25
N ASN A 99 20.28 10.30 1.21
CA ASN A 99 18.91 10.37 1.69
C ASN A 99 18.54 9.08 2.43
N ILE A 100 17.87 9.21 3.57
CA ILE A 100 17.13 8.11 4.17
C ILE A 100 15.65 8.34 3.89
N GLY A 101 15.10 7.56 2.99
CA GLY A 101 13.74 7.65 2.53
C GLY A 101 12.87 6.48 2.96
N TYR A 102 11.77 6.37 2.23
CA TYR A 102 10.81 5.28 2.36
C TYR A 102 11.08 4.23 1.29
N GLY A 103 10.80 2.97 1.60
CA GLY A 103 10.76 1.91 0.60
C GLY A 103 9.59 2.05 -0.38
N ASP A 104 9.32 0.99 -1.10
CA ASP A 104 8.09 0.77 -1.86
C ASP A 104 7.03 0.08 -0.99
N PHE A 105 5.78 0.16 -1.44
CA PHE A 105 4.63 -0.42 -0.75
C PHE A 105 4.30 -1.79 -1.34
N PHE A 106 3.90 -2.75 -0.50
CA PHE A 106 3.60 -4.11 -0.93
C PHE A 106 2.19 -4.53 -0.52
N PHE A 107 1.44 -5.13 -1.44
CA PHE A 107 0.19 -5.82 -1.17
C PHE A 107 0.34 -7.33 -1.38
N ASP A 108 0.00 -8.11 -0.37
CA ASP A 108 0.00 -9.56 -0.41
C ASP A 108 -1.42 -10.11 -0.20
N PHE A 109 -2.04 -10.60 -1.28
CA PHE A 109 -3.40 -11.15 -1.31
C PHE A 109 -3.44 -12.70 -1.19
N THR A 110 -2.32 -13.34 -0.83
CA THR A 110 -2.24 -14.80 -0.83
C THR A 110 -3.10 -15.46 0.25
N GLY A 111 -3.49 -14.72 1.30
CA GLY A 111 -4.24 -15.24 2.44
C GLY A 111 -3.47 -16.24 3.31
N GLY A 112 -2.15 -16.39 3.11
CA GLY A 112 -1.30 -17.31 3.87
C GLY A 112 0.17 -17.30 3.45
N GLY A 113 0.99 -18.09 4.16
CA GLY A 113 2.43 -18.11 3.93
C GLY A 113 3.16 -16.99 4.68
N ASN A 114 4.33 -16.61 4.17
CA ASN A 114 5.14 -15.53 4.72
C ASN A 114 5.62 -14.60 3.59
N PHE A 115 5.85 -13.34 3.93
CA PHE A 115 6.22 -12.26 3.03
C PHE A 115 7.40 -12.64 2.12
N ARG A 116 8.45 -13.24 2.69
CA ARG A 116 9.63 -13.65 1.92
C ARG A 116 9.27 -14.61 0.80
N ASP A 117 8.58 -15.69 1.15
CA ASP A 117 8.28 -16.73 0.19
C ASP A 117 7.25 -16.21 -0.84
N ASN A 118 6.32 -15.35 -0.43
CA ASN A 118 5.34 -14.75 -1.33
C ASN A 118 6.00 -13.76 -2.33
N VAL A 119 6.95 -12.94 -1.90
CA VAL A 119 7.77 -12.11 -2.80
C VAL A 119 8.57 -12.98 -3.77
N LYS A 120 9.25 -14.04 -3.30
CA LYS A 120 10.05 -14.94 -4.14
C LYS A 120 9.24 -15.65 -5.23
N HIS A 121 7.97 -15.93 -4.96
CA HIS A 121 7.07 -16.57 -5.91
C HIS A 121 6.29 -15.58 -6.78
N GLY A 122 6.53 -14.27 -6.65
CA GLY A 122 5.85 -13.23 -7.45
C GLY A 122 4.38 -13.04 -7.09
N ASN A 123 3.97 -13.45 -5.88
CA ASN A 123 2.57 -13.37 -5.42
C ASN A 123 2.21 -12.02 -4.76
N VAL A 124 3.18 -11.11 -4.68
CA VAL A 124 3.05 -9.80 -4.04
C VAL A 124 3.02 -8.73 -5.12
N LEU A 125 2.08 -7.79 -5.02
CA LEU A 125 2.07 -6.58 -5.83
C LEU A 125 2.93 -5.51 -5.17
N GLY A 126 3.73 -4.80 -5.96
CA GLY A 126 4.53 -3.67 -5.52
C GLY A 126 3.95 -2.36 -6.01
N VAL A 127 4.06 -1.31 -5.21
CA VAL A 127 3.66 0.04 -5.59
C VAL A 127 4.81 1.00 -5.30
N LYS A 128 5.41 1.52 -6.38
CA LYS A 128 6.37 2.63 -6.31
C LYS A 128 5.62 3.92 -6.47
N PHE A 129 5.41 4.65 -5.39
CA PHE A 129 4.65 5.92 -5.38
C PHE A 129 5.53 7.14 -5.06
N LEU A 130 6.76 6.92 -4.60
CA LEU A 130 7.74 7.96 -4.31
C LEU A 130 8.91 7.89 -5.30
N TRP A 131 9.42 9.06 -5.68
CA TRP A 131 10.58 9.19 -6.56
C TRP A 131 11.91 9.11 -5.81
N GLY A 132 11.93 9.55 -4.55
CA GLY A 132 13.16 9.74 -3.77
C GLY A 132 13.64 8.51 -3.02
N ASN A 133 13.24 7.31 -3.43
CA ASN A 133 13.73 6.06 -2.84
C ASN A 133 14.76 5.35 -3.73
N ASP A 134 15.49 4.43 -3.14
CA ASP A 134 16.62 3.67 -3.70
C ASP A 134 16.20 2.51 -4.60
N SER A 135 14.91 2.44 -4.97
CA SER A 135 14.44 1.54 -6.02
C SER A 135 15.21 1.80 -7.32
N ASP A 136 15.29 0.77 -8.17
CA ASP A 136 16.06 0.86 -9.41
C ASP A 136 15.63 2.11 -10.24
N PRO A 137 16.58 2.95 -10.70
CA PRO A 137 16.27 4.24 -11.33
C PRO A 137 15.50 4.11 -12.65
N TYR A 138 15.44 2.91 -13.24
CA TYR A 138 14.65 2.63 -14.44
C TYR A 138 13.19 2.27 -14.13
N ILE A 139 12.84 2.10 -12.86
CA ILE A 139 11.47 1.83 -12.41
C ILE A 139 10.80 3.17 -12.09
N GLY A 140 9.84 3.57 -12.93
CA GLY A 140 9.01 4.75 -12.68
C GLY A 140 7.97 4.51 -11.59
N THR A 141 7.21 5.54 -11.23
CA THR A 141 6.06 5.34 -10.35
C THR A 141 4.99 4.48 -11.03
N GLY A 142 4.36 3.58 -10.26
CA GLY A 142 3.32 2.69 -10.77
C GLY A 142 3.01 1.52 -9.84
N VAL A 143 2.07 0.70 -10.29
CA VAL A 143 1.74 -0.61 -9.71
C VAL A 143 2.41 -1.70 -10.53
N TYR A 144 3.00 -2.68 -9.85
CA TYR A 144 3.81 -3.73 -10.43
C TYR A 144 3.35 -5.11 -9.96
N ASP A 145 3.25 -6.05 -10.89
CA ASP A 145 3.12 -7.48 -10.62
C ASP A 145 4.44 -8.22 -10.84
N ASN A 146 4.49 -9.50 -10.43
CA ASN A 146 5.66 -10.36 -10.61
C ASN A 146 6.96 -9.66 -10.19
N ILE A 147 6.91 -9.02 -9.03
CA ILE A 147 7.93 -8.08 -8.59
C ILE A 147 9.25 -8.78 -8.28
N GLN A 148 10.33 -8.02 -8.41
CA GLN A 148 11.62 -8.33 -7.80
C GLN A 148 11.88 -7.26 -6.76
N ALA A 149 12.13 -7.67 -5.52
CA ALA A 149 12.35 -6.75 -4.42
C ALA A 149 13.59 -7.15 -3.62
N ILE A 150 14.32 -6.16 -3.13
CA ILE A 150 15.49 -6.34 -2.26
C ILE A 150 15.38 -5.43 -1.04
N GLY A 151 16.18 -5.71 -0.02
CA GLY A 151 16.40 -4.78 1.08
C GLY A 151 17.67 -3.96 0.87
N VAL A 152 17.62 -2.66 1.17
CA VAL A 152 18.76 -1.72 1.06
C VAL A 152 19.25 -1.19 2.40
N GLN A 153 18.88 -1.86 3.50
CA GLN A 153 19.15 -1.37 4.85
C GLN A 153 20.64 -1.22 5.12
N ASP A 154 21.51 -2.11 4.61
CA ASP A 154 22.95 -1.99 4.82
C ASP A 154 23.58 -0.80 4.11
N LYS A 155 22.98 -0.35 3.00
CA LYS A 155 23.43 0.82 2.26
C LYS A 155 23.02 2.14 2.90
N ASN A 156 22.00 2.11 3.74
CA ASN A 156 21.47 3.30 4.41
C ASN A 156 21.69 3.30 5.92
N ALA A 157 22.72 2.58 6.39
CA ALA A 157 23.07 2.49 7.82
C ALA A 157 21.92 1.97 8.72
N GLY A 158 21.08 1.12 8.15
CA GLY A 158 19.88 0.56 8.75
C GLY A 158 20.04 -0.79 9.45
N TYR A 159 18.91 -1.38 9.78
CA TYR A 159 18.79 -2.67 10.45
C TYR A 159 18.57 -3.77 9.43
N GLY A 160 19.49 -4.73 9.33
CA GLY A 160 19.43 -5.72 8.27
C GLY A 160 18.15 -6.58 8.23
N ASN A 161 17.42 -6.71 9.33
CA ASN A 161 16.12 -7.38 9.36
C ASN A 161 15.28 -6.92 10.58
N ILE A 162 14.02 -7.36 10.60
CA ILE A 162 13.04 -7.04 11.64
C ILE A 162 13.51 -7.48 13.02
N GLY A 163 14.08 -8.68 13.15
CA GLY A 163 14.58 -9.19 14.43
C GLY A 163 15.70 -8.32 15.02
N ARG A 164 16.57 -7.77 14.17
CA ARG A 164 17.67 -6.88 14.58
C ARG A 164 17.16 -5.49 14.94
N TYR A 165 16.19 -4.97 14.19
CA TYR A 165 15.46 -3.75 14.55
C TYR A 165 14.88 -3.89 15.95
N TYR A 166 14.05 -4.92 16.17
CA TYR A 166 13.45 -5.24 17.46
C TYR A 166 14.45 -5.30 18.61
N ASN A 167 15.53 -6.09 18.46
CA ASN A 167 16.58 -6.20 19.49
C ASN A 167 17.18 -4.83 19.84
N SER A 168 17.32 -3.96 18.84
CA SER A 168 17.89 -2.63 19.02
C SER A 168 16.90 -1.72 19.77
N VAL A 169 15.60 -1.75 19.42
CA VAL A 169 14.54 -1.02 20.16
C VAL A 169 14.54 -1.42 21.63
N ASN A 170 14.52 -2.73 21.89
CA ASN A 170 14.56 -3.27 23.24
C ASN A 170 15.83 -2.87 24.00
N TYR A 171 16.99 -2.93 23.36
CA TYR A 171 18.26 -2.59 23.99
C TYR A 171 18.28 -1.13 24.49
N TYR A 172 17.63 -0.22 23.77
CA TYR A 172 17.50 1.19 24.18
C TYR A 172 16.32 1.47 25.12
N GLY A 173 15.59 0.43 25.54
CA GLY A 173 14.44 0.56 26.44
C GLY A 173 13.27 1.32 25.83
N ARG A 174 13.11 1.22 24.50
CA ARG A 174 12.10 1.96 23.72
C ARG A 174 10.80 1.20 23.44
N GLY A 175 10.71 -0.09 23.75
CA GLY A 175 9.47 -0.82 23.51
C GLY A 175 9.37 -2.11 24.32
N ASP A 176 8.24 -2.27 25.03
CA ASP A 176 7.75 -3.59 25.44
C ASP A 176 6.87 -4.22 24.33
N ASN A 177 6.53 -3.45 23.28
CA ASN A 177 5.59 -3.83 22.21
C ASN A 177 5.99 -3.23 20.85
N VAL A 178 7.12 -3.65 20.27
CA VAL A 178 7.42 -3.29 18.87
C VAL A 178 6.39 -3.95 17.96
N SER A 179 5.65 -3.14 17.23
CA SER A 179 4.72 -3.57 16.19
C SER A 179 5.14 -2.98 14.86
N PHE A 180 4.44 -3.38 13.81
CA PHE A 180 4.37 -2.63 12.58
C PHE A 180 2.88 -2.47 12.30
N GLY A 181 2.17 -1.73 13.15
CA GLY A 181 0.70 -1.71 13.12
C GLY A 181 0.04 -3.03 13.53
N ASP A 182 -0.73 -3.65 12.63
CA ASP A 182 -1.58 -4.82 12.94
C ASP A 182 -0.78 -6.10 13.15
N LEU A 183 0.46 -6.13 12.67
CA LEU A 183 1.36 -7.26 12.83
C LEU A 183 2.44 -6.96 13.86
N ALA A 184 2.57 -7.85 14.84
CA ALA A 184 3.71 -7.82 15.75
C ALA A 184 5.03 -8.10 14.99
N TRP A 185 6.15 -7.60 15.52
CA TRP A 185 7.48 -7.83 14.92
C TRP A 185 7.83 -9.32 14.71
N ASN A 186 7.28 -10.21 15.55
CA ASN A 186 7.53 -11.66 15.52
C ASN A 186 6.40 -12.45 14.85
N ASP A 187 5.47 -11.79 14.15
CA ASP A 187 4.43 -12.48 13.39
C ASP A 187 5.04 -13.50 12.41
N ASN A 188 4.34 -14.61 12.18
CA ASN A 188 4.78 -15.63 11.25
C ASN A 188 4.84 -15.12 9.80
N TYR A 189 4.04 -14.10 9.47
CA TYR A 189 4.07 -13.43 8.17
C TYR A 189 5.46 -12.92 7.81
N TRP A 190 6.26 -12.45 8.78
CA TRP A 190 7.62 -11.98 8.52
C TRP A 190 8.63 -13.11 8.25
N GLY A 191 8.24 -14.36 8.45
CA GLY A 191 9.06 -15.53 8.14
C GLY A 191 10.40 -15.49 8.88
N ASP A 192 11.49 -15.63 8.13
CA ASP A 192 12.86 -15.65 8.68
C ASP A 192 13.42 -14.26 8.98
N TYR A 193 12.73 -13.17 8.60
CA TYR A 193 13.20 -11.80 8.88
C TYR A 193 13.14 -11.44 10.38
N ARG A 194 12.42 -12.23 11.19
CA ARG A 194 12.39 -12.07 12.65
C ARG A 194 13.57 -12.70 13.38
N ASP A 195 14.44 -13.47 12.70
CA ASP A 195 15.61 -14.09 13.36
C ASP A 195 16.62 -13.01 13.78
N SER A 196 16.72 -12.83 15.09
CA SER A 196 17.48 -11.78 15.74
C SER A 196 18.92 -12.19 16.07
N THR A 197 19.31 -13.44 15.75
CA THR A 197 20.49 -14.11 16.30
C THR A 197 21.77 -13.91 15.51
N TYR A 198 21.75 -13.27 14.32
CA TYR A 198 22.92 -13.30 13.42
C TYR A 198 23.20 -12.00 12.66
N GLY A 199 24.51 -11.67 12.58
CA GLY A 199 25.06 -10.51 11.87
C GLY A 199 25.14 -10.68 10.35
N TYR A 200 25.53 -9.58 9.70
CA TYR A 200 25.87 -9.40 8.27
C TYR A 200 26.00 -10.72 7.47
N GLY A 201 24.99 -11.05 6.65
CA GLY A 201 25.03 -12.23 5.77
C GLY A 201 23.72 -12.99 5.57
N ARG A 202 22.59 -12.56 6.15
CA ARG A 202 21.26 -13.09 5.83
C ARG A 202 20.40 -12.06 5.09
N GLU A 203 19.39 -12.61 4.42
CA GLU A 203 18.44 -11.92 3.56
C GLU A 203 17.83 -10.70 4.24
N PHE A 204 18.05 -9.55 3.62
CA PHE A 204 17.47 -8.29 4.05
C PHE A 204 15.97 -8.30 3.83
N THR A 205 15.18 -7.71 4.74
CA THR A 205 13.74 -7.54 4.52
C THR A 205 13.53 -6.72 3.24
N PRO A 206 12.84 -7.24 2.21
CA PRO A 206 12.60 -6.49 1.00
C PRO A 206 11.82 -5.23 1.31
N ASN A 207 12.36 -4.08 0.88
CA ASN A 207 11.72 -2.79 1.06
C ASN A 207 11.76 -1.92 -0.19
N ILE A 208 12.47 -2.32 -1.26
CA ILE A 208 12.46 -1.59 -2.54
C ILE A 208 12.27 -2.54 -3.73
N LEU A 209 11.71 -2.03 -4.81
CA LEU A 209 11.57 -2.71 -6.09
C LEU A 209 12.84 -2.56 -6.93
N THR A 210 13.22 -3.67 -7.57
CA THR A 210 14.31 -3.77 -8.56
C THR A 210 13.84 -4.32 -9.91
N GLY A 211 12.58 -4.77 -9.98
CA GLY A 211 11.93 -5.16 -11.22
C GLY A 211 10.47 -5.56 -11.01
N GLY A 212 9.79 -5.90 -12.10
CA GLY A 212 8.39 -6.31 -12.14
C GLY A 212 7.73 -5.83 -13.44
N ASN A 213 6.52 -6.31 -13.74
CA ASN A 213 5.76 -5.78 -14.87
C ASN A 213 4.87 -4.66 -14.38
N ARG A 214 4.97 -3.47 -14.97
CA ARG A 214 4.09 -2.36 -14.66
C ARG A 214 2.68 -2.66 -15.18
N VAL A 215 1.71 -2.74 -14.28
CA VAL A 215 0.30 -3.06 -14.59
C VAL A 215 -0.60 -1.84 -14.53
N GLY A 216 -0.15 -0.72 -13.95
CA GLY A 216 -0.93 0.51 -13.92
C GLY A 216 -0.22 1.71 -13.32
N ASP A 217 -0.92 2.83 -13.34
CA ASP A 217 -0.46 4.10 -12.76
C ASP A 217 -0.78 4.19 -11.27
N VAL A 218 -0.06 5.09 -10.60
CA VAL A 218 -0.32 5.50 -9.21
C VAL A 218 -0.31 7.02 -9.16
N SER A 219 -1.22 7.60 -8.38
CA SER A 219 -1.23 9.04 -8.12
C SER A 219 -0.84 9.31 -6.67
N PHE A 220 0.19 10.12 -6.48
CA PHE A 220 0.58 10.60 -5.15
C PHE A 220 -0.51 11.49 -4.55
N LEU A 221 -0.75 11.33 -3.26
CA LEU A 221 -1.70 12.14 -2.50
C LEU A 221 -0.97 12.86 -1.36
N ASN A 222 -1.18 14.17 -1.27
CA ASN A 222 -0.75 14.98 -0.14
C ASN A 222 -1.82 15.00 0.97
N TYR A 223 -1.53 15.73 2.05
CA TYR A 223 -2.47 15.93 3.17
C TYR A 223 -3.87 16.35 2.72
N SER A 224 -3.99 17.39 1.87
CA SER A 224 -5.30 17.93 1.46
C SER A 224 -6.13 16.88 0.71
N ALA A 225 -5.49 16.17 -0.23
CA ALA A 225 -6.16 15.16 -1.02
C ALA A 225 -6.63 13.98 -0.15
N LEU A 226 -5.84 13.53 0.82
CA LEU A 226 -6.26 12.47 1.76
C LEU A 226 -7.39 12.93 2.69
N TYR A 227 -7.32 14.17 3.18
CA TYR A 227 -8.36 14.75 4.03
C TYR A 227 -9.70 14.88 3.28
N GLU A 228 -9.67 15.30 2.01
CA GLU A 228 -10.86 15.34 1.13
C GLU A 228 -11.47 13.95 0.91
N GLN A 229 -10.66 12.89 0.95
CA GLN A 229 -11.13 11.49 0.92
C GLN A 229 -11.66 10.99 2.27
N GLY A 230 -11.64 11.82 3.31
CA GLY A 230 -12.15 11.53 4.64
C GLY A 230 -11.14 10.83 5.57
N PHE A 231 -9.84 10.89 5.26
CA PHE A 231 -8.82 10.38 6.19
C PHE A 231 -8.87 11.17 7.50
N SER A 232 -8.93 10.46 8.62
CA SER A 232 -9.03 11.06 9.96
C SER A 232 -7.77 10.79 10.77
N LEU A 233 -7.25 11.85 11.37
CA LEU A 233 -6.14 11.77 12.31
C LEU A 233 -6.57 11.29 13.70
N ASP A 234 -7.88 11.27 14.00
CA ASP A 234 -8.43 10.89 15.31
C ASP A 234 -8.22 9.40 15.65
N SER A 235 -7.87 8.59 14.65
CA SER A 235 -7.54 7.17 14.78
C SER A 235 -6.16 6.94 15.42
N PHE A 236 -5.33 7.98 15.57
CA PHE A 236 -3.95 7.86 16.02
C PHE A 236 -3.73 8.58 17.34
N SER A 237 -2.96 7.94 18.23
CA SER A 237 -2.69 8.47 19.58
C SER A 237 -1.69 9.64 19.59
N SER A 238 -0.95 9.83 18.51
CA SER A 238 0.01 10.92 18.32
C SER A 238 0.00 11.39 16.87
N THR A 239 -0.06 12.70 16.66
CA THR A 239 -0.06 13.34 15.33
C THR A 239 0.83 14.58 15.29
N GLU A 240 1.50 14.90 16.40
CA GLU A 240 2.34 16.10 16.50
C GLU A 240 3.59 15.97 15.62
N ASN A 241 3.92 17.04 14.89
CA ASN A 241 5.08 17.11 13.99
C ASN A 241 5.13 15.94 12.99
N SER A 242 3.96 15.52 12.51
CA SER A 242 3.81 14.43 11.54
C SER A 242 3.40 14.95 10.16
N TYR A 243 3.69 14.13 9.15
CA TYR A 243 3.31 14.31 7.76
C TYR A 243 2.30 13.23 7.39
N LEU A 244 1.22 13.65 6.72
CA LEU A 244 0.25 12.76 6.09
C LEU A 244 0.43 12.84 4.57
N PHE A 245 0.70 11.69 3.97
CA PHE A 245 0.84 11.52 2.53
C PHE A 245 0.45 10.10 2.15
N GLY A 246 0.39 9.81 0.85
CA GLY A 246 0.07 8.47 0.41
C GLY A 246 -0.18 8.43 -1.09
N PHE A 247 -1.09 7.56 -1.51
CA PHE A 247 -1.36 7.37 -2.93
C PHE A 247 -2.76 6.83 -3.18
N GLN A 248 -3.20 6.93 -4.43
CA GLN A 248 -4.35 6.20 -4.95
C GLN A 248 -3.95 5.36 -6.16
N ILE A 249 -4.63 4.22 -6.31
CA ILE A 249 -4.54 3.32 -7.45
C ILE A 249 -5.95 2.92 -7.88
N SER A 250 -6.12 2.57 -9.16
CA SER A 250 -7.42 2.10 -9.61
C SER A 250 -7.73 0.74 -8.99
N ARG A 251 -9.00 0.54 -8.62
CA ARG A 251 -9.45 -0.67 -7.93
C ARG A 251 -9.31 -1.92 -8.79
N ASP A 252 -9.45 -1.79 -10.11
CA ASP A 252 -9.33 -2.90 -11.06
C ASP A 252 -7.91 -3.50 -11.14
N LEU A 253 -6.90 -2.80 -10.64
CA LEU A 253 -5.50 -3.27 -10.57
C LEU A 253 -5.24 -4.24 -9.42
N LEU A 254 -6.17 -4.37 -8.46
CA LEU A 254 -5.99 -5.16 -7.26
C LEU A 254 -6.92 -6.38 -7.23
N PRO A 255 -6.46 -7.53 -6.71
CA PRO A 255 -7.35 -8.62 -6.32
C PRO A 255 -8.40 -8.17 -5.28
N SER A 256 -9.46 -8.95 -5.15
CA SER A 256 -10.39 -8.86 -4.02
C SER A 256 -10.03 -9.88 -2.95
N GLY A 257 -10.51 -9.65 -1.73
CA GLY A 257 -10.30 -10.52 -0.58
C GLY A 257 -9.34 -9.94 0.45
N ASP A 258 -8.95 -10.80 1.39
CA ASP A 258 -8.04 -10.45 2.48
C ASP A 258 -6.63 -10.19 1.95
N PHE A 259 -5.96 -9.21 2.54
CA PHE A 259 -4.59 -8.87 2.19
C PHE A 259 -3.78 -8.40 3.40
N VAL A 260 -2.46 -8.50 3.25
CA VAL A 260 -1.49 -7.78 4.09
C VAL A 260 -0.89 -6.66 3.26
N ALA A 261 -1.10 -5.42 3.69
CA ALA A 261 -0.37 -4.27 3.18
C ALA A 261 0.87 -4.07 4.06
N SER A 262 2.04 -3.86 3.47
CA SER A 262 3.26 -3.58 4.23
C SER A 262 4.12 -2.52 3.57
N PHE A 263 4.78 -1.71 4.39
CA PHE A 263 5.55 -0.57 3.97
C PHE A 263 6.65 -0.29 4.99
N PHE A 264 7.90 -0.20 4.55
CA PHE A 264 9.05 0.00 5.42
C PHE A 264 9.87 1.18 4.96
N GLN A 265 10.59 1.82 5.88
CA GLN A 265 11.65 2.75 5.50
C GLN A 265 12.87 2.00 4.97
N GLU A 266 13.71 2.68 4.18
CA GLU A 266 14.86 2.07 3.50
C GLU A 266 15.87 1.46 4.46
N CYS A 267 16.03 2.10 5.62
CA CYS A 267 16.91 1.65 6.69
C CYS A 267 16.24 0.66 7.66
N LEU A 268 14.95 0.37 7.49
CA LEU A 268 14.13 -0.37 8.46
C LEU A 268 14.24 0.25 9.87
N ASN A 269 14.27 1.58 9.94
CA ASN A 269 14.22 2.33 11.21
C ASN A 269 12.80 2.38 11.76
N ASP A 270 11.82 2.09 10.91
CA ASP A 270 10.45 1.80 11.25
C ASP A 270 9.69 1.11 10.08
N GLY A 271 8.45 0.69 10.32
CA GLY A 271 7.58 0.08 9.32
C GLY A 271 6.11 0.02 9.71
N MET A 272 5.26 -0.29 8.74
CA MET A 272 3.83 -0.51 8.95
C MET A 272 3.35 -1.75 8.23
N ALA A 273 2.37 -2.40 8.84
CA ALA A 273 1.55 -3.43 8.24
C ALA A 273 0.07 -3.20 8.61
N LEU A 274 -0.81 -3.44 7.65
CA LEU A 274 -2.26 -3.40 7.85
C LEU A 274 -2.85 -4.69 7.30
N LEU A 275 -3.73 -5.31 8.09
CA LEU A 275 -4.56 -6.42 7.66
C LEU A 275 -5.88 -5.86 7.16
N GLY A 276 -6.17 -6.05 5.88
CA GLY A 276 -7.38 -5.49 5.25
C GLY A 276 -8.13 -6.49 4.41
N ASN A 277 -9.29 -6.06 3.91
CA ASN A 277 -10.11 -6.82 2.97
C ASN A 277 -10.67 -5.88 1.90
N LEU A 278 -10.42 -6.19 0.62
CA LEU A 278 -11.05 -5.47 -0.48
C LEU A 278 -12.29 -6.23 -0.96
N ASN A 279 -13.40 -5.50 -1.08
CA ASN A 279 -14.66 -6.05 -1.58
C ASN A 279 -14.50 -6.58 -3.02
N PRO A 280 -15.36 -7.51 -3.47
CA PRO A 280 -15.47 -7.86 -4.88
C PRO A 280 -15.62 -6.60 -5.74
N PHE A 281 -14.76 -6.47 -6.76
CA PHE A 281 -14.88 -5.43 -7.77
C PHE A 281 -15.74 -5.96 -8.90
N ASP A 282 -16.94 -5.40 -9.07
CA ASP A 282 -17.76 -5.62 -10.26
C ASP A 282 -17.34 -4.56 -11.29
N PRO A 283 -16.60 -4.93 -12.36
CA PRO A 283 -16.28 -3.98 -13.41
C PRO A 283 -17.59 -3.43 -13.99
N PRO A 284 -17.61 -2.16 -14.44
CA PRO A 284 -18.77 -1.65 -15.15
C PRO A 284 -19.13 -2.62 -16.27
N THR A 285 -20.33 -3.20 -16.22
CA THR A 285 -20.83 -4.00 -17.34
C THR A 285 -20.90 -3.06 -18.53
N ASP A 286 -20.25 -3.42 -19.64
CA ASP A 286 -20.42 -2.69 -20.89
C ASP A 286 -21.92 -2.46 -21.13
N PRO A 287 -22.34 -1.25 -21.56
CA PRO A 287 -23.73 -1.07 -21.92
C PRO A 287 -24.11 -2.16 -22.91
N PRO A 288 -25.33 -2.74 -22.81
CA PRO A 288 -25.77 -3.75 -23.77
C PRO A 288 -25.52 -3.20 -25.17
N PRO A 289 -25.09 -4.05 -26.13
CA PRO A 289 -24.94 -3.64 -27.52
C PRO A 289 -26.17 -2.81 -27.88
N VAL A 290 -25.96 -1.56 -28.31
CA VAL A 290 -27.08 -0.79 -28.85
C VAL A 290 -27.57 -1.63 -30.01
N ASP A 291 -28.76 -2.21 -29.87
CA ASP A 291 -29.42 -2.89 -30.97
C ASP A 291 -29.64 -1.83 -32.05
N ASP A 292 -28.68 -1.72 -32.96
CA ASP A 292 -28.77 -0.91 -34.17
C ASP A 292 -29.68 -1.62 -35.19
N ASP A 293 -30.87 -2.02 -34.70
CA ASP A 293 -32.01 -2.51 -35.47
C ASP A 293 -32.50 -1.44 -36.46
N ASN A 294 -32.06 -0.19 -36.28
CA ASN A 294 -32.36 0.94 -37.16
C ASN A 294 -31.61 0.86 -38.50
N SER A 295 -31.64 -0.31 -39.13
CA SER A 295 -31.53 -0.56 -40.57
C SER A 295 -32.65 0.12 -41.39
N GLY A 296 -33.26 1.18 -40.85
CA GLY A 296 -34.04 2.11 -41.65
C GLY A 296 -33.13 2.64 -42.75
N ASP A 297 -33.38 2.18 -43.98
CA ASP A 297 -32.71 2.65 -45.18
C ASP A 297 -32.54 4.17 -45.06
N PRO A 298 -31.29 4.69 -45.21
CA PRO A 298 -31.10 6.13 -45.22
C PRO A 298 -32.02 6.71 -46.30
N PRO A 299 -32.83 7.74 -45.99
CA PRO A 299 -33.57 8.43 -47.03
C PRO A 299 -32.58 8.84 -48.14
N PRO A 300 -32.98 8.76 -49.42
CA PRO A 300 -32.10 9.07 -50.53
C PRO A 300 -31.45 10.43 -50.28
N VAL A 301 -30.12 10.42 -50.24
CA VAL A 301 -29.31 11.63 -50.14
C VAL A 301 -29.54 12.39 -51.44
N ASP A 302 -30.30 13.48 -51.37
CA ASP A 302 -30.28 14.49 -52.42
C ASP A 302 -28.89 15.14 -52.38
N ASP A 303 -28.09 14.78 -53.38
CA ASP A 303 -26.77 15.30 -53.70
C ASP A 303 -26.90 16.75 -54.23
N ASP A 304 -27.24 17.67 -53.33
CA ASP A 304 -27.18 19.10 -53.59
C ASP A 304 -25.74 19.56 -53.33
N GLY A 305 -24.92 19.47 -54.38
CA GLY A 305 -23.50 19.81 -54.37
C GLY A 305 -23.21 21.27 -54.03
N ASP A 306 -23.10 21.57 -52.73
CA ASP A 306 -22.51 22.80 -52.22
C ASP A 306 -21.13 22.53 -51.59
N ASP A 307 -20.12 22.82 -52.42
CA ASP A 307 -18.72 23.02 -52.07
C ASP A 307 -18.59 24.20 -51.10
N ASN A 308 -18.59 23.92 -49.80
CA ASN A 308 -18.26 24.90 -48.77
C ASN A 308 -16.89 24.57 -48.17
N THR A 309 -15.87 25.20 -48.75
CA THR A 309 -14.54 25.38 -48.18
C THR A 309 -14.64 26.03 -46.80
N PHE A 310 -14.48 25.23 -45.74
CA PHE A 310 -14.44 25.72 -44.37
C PHE A 310 -13.01 26.21 -44.06
N ASP A 311 -12.82 27.53 -44.07
CA ASP A 311 -11.61 28.19 -43.59
C ASP A 311 -11.45 27.93 -42.09
N VAL A 312 -10.36 27.24 -41.73
CA VAL A 312 -9.96 26.97 -40.34
C VAL A 312 -9.22 28.21 -39.82
N PRO A 313 -9.72 28.93 -38.79
CA PRO A 313 -8.95 30.01 -38.18
C PRO A 313 -7.75 29.46 -37.39
N PRO A 314 -6.65 30.22 -37.30
CA PRO A 314 -5.42 29.75 -36.65
C PRO A 314 -5.61 29.56 -35.15
N PHE A 315 -5.05 28.47 -34.63
CA PHE A 315 -4.91 28.19 -33.21
C PHE A 315 -4.07 29.27 -32.53
N ASP A 316 -4.66 29.98 -31.58
CA ASP A 316 -3.95 30.90 -30.69
C ASP A 316 -3.30 30.09 -29.55
N ASN A 317 -1.98 30.16 -29.47
CA ASN A 317 -1.17 29.42 -28.51
C ASN A 317 -0.95 30.32 -27.28
N ASP A 318 -1.92 30.36 -26.37
CA ASP A 318 -1.85 31.16 -25.14
C ASP A 318 -0.94 30.48 -24.10
N THR A 319 0.30 30.95 -24.04
CA THR A 319 1.31 30.58 -23.03
C THR A 319 1.12 31.38 -21.74
N SER A 320 -0.05 31.30 -21.11
CA SER A 320 -0.26 31.94 -19.81
C SER A 320 0.52 31.19 -18.73
N THR A 321 1.48 31.89 -18.13
CA THR A 321 2.32 31.47 -17.00
C THR A 321 1.51 30.96 -15.80
N PRO A 322 1.98 29.94 -15.05
CA PRO A 322 1.29 29.47 -13.86
C PRO A 322 1.22 30.56 -12.79
N GLN A 323 0.00 30.90 -12.34
CA GLN A 323 -0.19 31.71 -11.15
C GLN A 323 0.28 30.94 -9.92
N SER A 324 1.17 31.55 -9.14
CA SER A 324 1.60 31.04 -7.83
C SER A 324 0.42 31.02 -6.86
N VAL A 325 0.09 29.84 -6.35
CA VAL A 325 -0.86 29.67 -5.24
C VAL A 325 -0.23 30.25 -3.97
N PRO A 326 -0.93 31.11 -3.19
CA PRO A 326 -0.40 31.61 -1.93
C PRO A 326 -0.35 30.50 -0.89
N GLU A 327 0.76 30.40 -0.16
CA GLU A 327 0.86 29.50 0.99
C GLU A 327 -0.17 29.85 2.07
N PRO A 328 -0.80 28.86 2.73
CA PRO A 328 -1.68 29.10 3.85
C PRO A 328 -0.85 29.53 5.07
N SER A 329 -0.75 30.85 5.27
CA SER A 329 -0.23 31.44 6.49
C SER A 329 -1.16 31.15 7.67
N GLY A 330 -0.69 30.28 8.57
CA GLY A 330 -0.89 30.33 10.02
C GLY A 330 -2.31 30.52 10.56
N LEU A 331 -2.96 29.42 10.95
CA LEU A 331 -4.04 29.44 11.94
C LEU A 331 -3.58 28.72 13.22
N LEU A 332 -2.72 29.40 13.98
CA LEU A 332 -2.41 29.05 15.37
C LEU A 332 -3.57 29.51 16.26
N GLY A 333 -4.56 28.64 16.41
CA GLY A 333 -5.69 28.83 17.31
C GLY A 333 -5.47 28.12 18.65
N LEU A 334 -5.19 28.92 19.68
CA LEU A 334 -5.23 28.57 21.12
C LEU A 334 -6.32 27.52 21.46
N MET A 335 -5.94 26.40 22.07
CA MET A 335 -6.79 25.70 23.05
C MET A 335 -5.98 25.04 24.16
N GLY A 336 -6.35 25.36 25.41
CA GLY A 336 -6.51 24.35 26.45
C GLY A 336 -5.35 24.06 27.38
N VAL A 337 -5.00 25.02 28.24
CA VAL A 337 -4.38 24.70 29.54
C VAL A 337 -5.38 23.88 30.37
N GLY A 338 -5.06 22.63 30.69
CA GLY A 338 -5.73 21.93 31.78
C GLY A 338 -5.73 20.41 31.71
N TRP A 339 -4.62 19.76 32.07
CA TRP A 339 -4.69 18.48 32.80
C TRP A 339 -3.36 18.16 33.49
N LEU A 340 -3.22 18.65 34.72
CA LEU A 340 -2.14 18.27 35.63
C LEU A 340 -2.73 17.95 37.00
N ALA A 341 -3.30 16.74 37.16
CA ALA A 341 -3.46 16.08 38.46
C ALA A 341 -4.19 14.73 38.29
N SER A 342 -3.43 13.63 38.20
CA SER A 342 -3.68 12.42 39.00
C SER A 342 -2.79 11.27 38.53
N ARG A 343 -1.79 10.93 39.34
CA ARG A 343 -1.31 9.55 39.58
C ARG A 343 -0.14 9.59 40.57
N LEU A 344 -0.49 9.89 41.81
CA LEU A 344 0.32 9.51 42.97
C LEU A 344 -0.55 8.65 43.89
N LYS A 345 -0.01 7.46 44.21
CA LYS A 345 -0.41 6.46 45.23
C LYS A 345 -0.97 5.14 44.68
N LYS A 346 -0.12 4.11 44.67
CA LYS A 346 -0.08 3.06 45.70
C LYS A 346 0.87 1.94 45.30
N LYS A 347 1.93 1.72 46.09
CA LYS A 347 2.39 0.37 46.43
C LYS A 347 2.98 0.43 47.84
N ALA A 348 2.25 -0.18 48.77
CA ALA A 348 2.70 -0.57 50.10
C ALA A 348 1.95 -1.86 50.43
N SER A 349 2.60 -2.98 50.14
CA SER A 349 2.48 -4.32 50.72
C SER A 349 3.23 -5.28 49.81
#